data_AF-V5GI00-F1
#
_entry.id   AF-V5GI00-F1
#
_cell.length_a   1.000
_cell.length_b   1.000
_cell.length_c   1.000
_cell.angle_alpha   90.00
_cell.angle_beta   90.00
_cell.angle_gamma   90.00
#
_symmetry.space_group_name_H-M   'P 1'
#
loop_
_entity.id
_entity.type
_entity.pdbx_description
1 polymer ?
#
loop_
_entity_poly.entity_id
_entity_poly.type
_entity_poly.pdbx_seq_one_letter_code
_entity_poly.pdbx_strand_id
1 'polypeptide(L)'
;MATAQPNNRVIVYGYAASPFYQKITFLLDHYGVEWTLVDVPPVMPRPMLSKLLGITYRRIPVVFIDGQAYIDTTAASLALERAFGGASTNKSLLRQFPALQMQLAVNWAESSMFRLGAGHLYNAPLNETFVKDRKSFMPGSSFDSESMKAKVPFVRSQLTANLEAIESHLKEQNGKFLFGDSIQYLDVSLYTPMNWVQTQLRTGEDLLPTVSAKNPTQDWSKYPFPRTLTWMAAVREYLAQHKIKPVKLTAEQGAEVILKQAEQGSQQAESALSISKDDALVKAGWFSGEKGQTVSVTPVDTGRVPQVGQLVGLDGASVTIKVKTEGGKSLLATFPRINFDIRAQDSAKL
;
A
#
# COMPACT_ATOMS: atom_id res chain seq x y z
N MET A 1 10.52 -5.81 -29.16
CA MET A 1 9.49 -5.39 -28.19
C MET A 1 9.40 -6.51 -27.17
N ALA A 2 9.59 -6.22 -25.87
CA ALA A 2 9.39 -7.24 -24.85
C ALA A 2 7.93 -7.69 -24.93
N THR A 3 7.69 -8.97 -25.19
CA THR A 3 6.35 -9.54 -25.19
C THR A 3 5.75 -9.32 -23.81
N ALA A 4 4.59 -8.66 -23.77
CA ALA A 4 3.78 -8.56 -22.57
C ALA A 4 3.54 -9.97 -22.01
N GLN A 5 3.34 -10.09 -20.70
CA GLN A 5 2.96 -11.37 -20.13
C GLN A 5 1.72 -11.91 -20.84
N PRO A 6 1.57 -13.23 -20.98
CA PRO A 6 0.45 -13.82 -21.71
C PRO A 6 -0.93 -13.42 -21.17
N ASN A 7 -1.06 -12.91 -19.93
CA ASN A 7 -2.35 -12.50 -19.36
C ASN A 7 -2.44 -11.08 -18.75
N ASN A 8 -1.32 -10.37 -18.48
CA ASN A 8 -1.30 -9.06 -17.79
C ASN A 8 -2.29 -8.97 -16.61
N ARG A 9 -2.36 -10.03 -15.81
CA ARG A 9 -3.40 -10.17 -14.79
C ARG A 9 -3.28 -9.15 -13.67
N VAL A 10 -2.04 -8.81 -13.29
CA VAL A 10 -1.71 -7.84 -12.25
C VAL A 10 -0.93 -6.69 -12.86
N ILE A 11 -1.46 -5.47 -12.72
CA ILE A 11 -0.80 -4.23 -13.17
C ILE A 11 -0.65 -3.29 -11.99
N VAL A 12 0.55 -2.76 -11.75
CA VAL A 12 0.86 -1.86 -10.65
C VAL A 12 1.31 -0.52 -11.19
N TYR A 13 0.61 0.55 -10.82
CA TYR A 13 1.01 1.93 -11.05
C TYR A 13 1.81 2.42 -9.85
N GLY A 14 3.11 2.66 -10.01
CA GLY A 14 3.97 3.01 -8.88
C GLY A 14 5.37 3.44 -9.28
N TYR A 15 6.24 3.69 -8.30
CA TYR A 15 7.64 4.03 -8.51
C TYR A 15 8.53 3.40 -7.43
N ALA A 16 9.74 3.00 -7.82
CA ALA A 16 10.62 2.15 -7.02
C ALA A 16 11.00 2.73 -5.63
N ALA A 17 11.16 4.05 -5.54
CA ALA A 17 11.52 4.71 -4.29
C ALA A 17 10.36 4.81 -3.27
N SER A 18 9.13 4.43 -3.62
CA SER A 18 8.03 4.42 -2.67
C SER A 18 8.12 3.19 -1.75
N PRO A 19 8.07 3.35 -0.42
CA PRO A 19 8.03 2.21 0.51
C PRO A 19 6.73 1.42 0.39
N PHE A 20 5.58 2.08 0.16
CA PHE A 20 4.31 1.38 -0.09
C PHE A 20 4.33 0.60 -1.41
N TYR A 21 5.05 1.08 -2.42
CA TYR A 21 5.30 0.31 -3.64
C TYR A 21 6.17 -0.92 -3.34
N GLN A 22 7.25 -0.75 -2.58
CA GLN A 22 8.11 -1.87 -2.17
C GLN A 22 7.31 -2.96 -1.44
N LYS A 23 6.44 -2.59 -0.50
CA LYS A 23 5.53 -3.55 0.16
C LYS A 23 4.77 -4.38 -0.86
N ILE A 24 4.09 -3.75 -1.82
CA ILE A 24 3.35 -4.48 -2.86
C ILE A 24 4.27 -5.38 -3.67
N THR A 25 5.48 -4.92 -4.03
CA THR A 25 6.44 -5.78 -4.74
C THR A 25 6.89 -6.97 -3.90
N PHE A 26 7.06 -6.82 -2.59
CA PHE A 26 7.41 -7.93 -1.69
C PHE A 26 6.30 -8.97 -1.59
N LEU A 27 5.04 -8.53 -1.61
CA LEU A 27 3.89 -9.43 -1.66
C LEU A 27 3.84 -10.19 -3.00
N LEU A 28 4.06 -9.49 -4.12
CA LEU A 28 4.10 -10.11 -5.45
C LEU A 28 5.24 -11.11 -5.59
N ASP A 29 6.42 -10.77 -5.07
CA ASP A 29 7.57 -11.66 -4.97
C ASP A 29 7.19 -12.93 -4.18
N HIS A 30 6.61 -12.77 -2.98
CA HIS A 30 6.17 -13.90 -2.15
C HIS A 30 5.16 -14.81 -2.87
N TYR A 31 4.09 -14.23 -3.44
CA TYR A 31 3.09 -15.02 -4.17
C TYR A 31 3.66 -15.65 -5.45
N GLY A 32 4.85 -15.23 -5.90
CA GLY A 32 5.47 -15.70 -7.14
C GLY A 32 4.63 -15.31 -8.36
N VAL A 33 4.02 -14.12 -8.30
CA VAL A 33 3.10 -13.64 -9.32
C VAL A 33 3.86 -12.78 -10.30
N GLU A 34 3.84 -13.22 -11.54
CA GLU A 34 4.19 -12.44 -12.70
C GLU A 34 3.30 -11.19 -12.78
N TRP A 35 3.90 -10.00 -12.92
CA TRP A 35 3.17 -8.73 -12.89
C TRP A 35 3.76 -7.66 -13.82
N THR A 36 2.94 -6.66 -14.11
CA THR A 36 3.26 -5.54 -15.00
C THR A 36 3.37 -4.23 -14.22
N LEU A 37 4.42 -3.45 -14.50
CA LEU A 37 4.66 -2.12 -13.95
C LEU A 37 4.28 -1.05 -14.97
N VAL A 38 3.54 -0.05 -14.50
CA VAL A 38 3.41 1.26 -15.15
C VAL A 38 4.05 2.30 -14.23
N ASP A 39 5.14 2.91 -14.69
CA ASP A 39 5.86 3.94 -13.93
C ASP A 39 5.01 5.22 -13.81
N VAL A 40 4.96 5.79 -12.60
CA VAL A 40 4.27 7.07 -12.33
C VAL A 40 5.18 8.05 -11.59
N PRO A 41 4.98 9.37 -11.71
CA PRO A 41 5.81 10.34 -11.02
C PRO A 41 5.61 10.30 -9.49
N PRO A 42 6.65 10.64 -8.70
CA PRO A 42 6.58 10.65 -7.24
C PRO A 42 5.73 11.77 -6.65
N VAL A 43 5.43 12.80 -7.47
CA VAL A 43 4.64 14.00 -7.17
C VAL A 43 3.46 14.11 -8.13
N MET A 44 2.45 14.92 -7.77
CA MET A 44 1.33 15.24 -8.68
C MET A 44 1.75 16.21 -9.80
N PRO A 45 1.04 16.25 -10.95
CA PRO A 45 -0.14 15.46 -11.32
C PRO A 45 0.17 14.06 -11.90
N ARG A 46 -0.83 13.17 -11.89
CA ARG A 46 -0.77 11.82 -12.48
C ARG A 46 -1.89 11.59 -13.52
N PRO A 47 -1.81 12.25 -14.70
CA PRO A 47 -2.86 12.15 -15.72
C PRO A 47 -3.05 10.73 -16.26
N MET A 48 -2.03 9.88 -16.20
CA MET A 48 -2.13 8.47 -16.58
C MET A 48 -3.12 7.66 -15.72
N LEU A 49 -3.41 8.11 -14.50
CA LEU A 49 -4.45 7.53 -13.66
C LEU A 49 -5.76 8.30 -13.83
N SER A 50 -5.71 9.63 -13.70
CA SER A 50 -6.94 10.43 -13.65
C SER A 50 -7.65 10.52 -15.00
N LYS A 51 -6.91 10.74 -16.10
CA LYS A 51 -7.51 10.90 -17.43
C LYS A 51 -7.82 9.56 -18.10
N LEU A 52 -6.88 8.60 -18.02
CA LEU A 52 -7.03 7.32 -18.70
C LEU A 52 -7.93 6.34 -17.95
N LEU A 53 -7.93 6.38 -16.61
CA LEU A 53 -8.60 5.37 -15.76
C LEU A 53 -9.64 5.98 -14.82
N GLY A 54 -9.83 7.31 -14.82
CA GLY A 54 -10.75 8.00 -13.91
C GLY A 54 -10.31 8.00 -12.45
N ILE A 55 -9.09 7.53 -12.15
CA ILE A 55 -8.58 7.42 -10.78
C ILE A 55 -7.95 8.75 -10.34
N THR A 56 -8.66 9.50 -9.50
CA THR A 56 -8.22 10.78 -8.91
C THR A 56 -7.49 10.59 -7.58
N TYR A 57 -7.59 9.42 -6.96
CA TYR A 57 -6.87 9.08 -5.75
C TYR A 57 -5.37 9.34 -5.89
N ARG A 58 -4.83 10.19 -5.01
CA ARG A 58 -3.47 10.74 -5.19
C ARG A 58 -2.34 9.91 -4.59
N ARG A 59 -2.61 8.87 -3.77
CA ARG A 59 -1.53 8.00 -3.27
C ARG A 59 -1.20 6.91 -4.29
N ILE A 60 -0.02 6.34 -4.14
CA ILE A 60 0.48 5.20 -4.91
C ILE A 60 1.08 4.18 -3.93
N PRO A 61 1.18 2.90 -4.32
CA PRO A 61 0.76 2.33 -5.59
C PRO A 61 -0.76 2.24 -5.75
N VAL A 62 -1.21 2.13 -7.00
CA VAL A 62 -2.54 1.61 -7.33
C VAL A 62 -2.35 0.27 -8.02
N VAL A 63 -3.06 -0.76 -7.54
CA VAL A 63 -2.93 -2.13 -8.05
C VAL A 63 -4.20 -2.52 -8.77
N PHE A 64 -4.06 -3.09 -9.96
CA PHE A 64 -5.15 -3.63 -10.74
C PHE A 64 -5.00 -5.15 -10.82
N ILE A 65 -6.10 -5.87 -10.61
CA ILE A 65 -6.17 -7.32 -10.80
C ILE A 65 -7.40 -7.61 -11.65
N ASP A 66 -7.23 -8.30 -12.78
CA ASP A 66 -8.34 -8.68 -13.67
C ASP A 66 -9.22 -7.47 -14.06
N GLY A 67 -8.59 -6.31 -14.34
CA GLY A 67 -9.28 -5.06 -14.71
C GLY A 67 -9.93 -4.27 -13.56
N GLN A 68 -9.92 -4.79 -12.32
CA GLN A 68 -10.46 -4.09 -11.15
C GLN A 68 -9.35 -3.35 -10.40
N ALA A 69 -9.63 -2.12 -9.97
CA ALA A 69 -8.70 -1.30 -9.19
C ALA A 69 -8.85 -1.57 -7.69
N TYR A 70 -7.73 -1.76 -7.00
CA TYR A 70 -7.62 -1.85 -5.56
C TYR A 70 -6.79 -0.66 -5.06
N ILE A 71 -7.49 0.26 -4.41
CA ILE A 71 -6.96 1.54 -3.96
C ILE A 71 -6.52 1.41 -2.50
N ASP A 72 -5.34 1.94 -2.17
CA ASP A 72 -4.62 1.73 -0.91
C ASP A 72 -3.96 0.33 -0.81
N THR A 73 -2.81 0.25 -0.13
CA THR A 73 -2.09 -1.04 -0.03
C THR A 73 -2.85 -2.06 0.82
N THR A 74 -3.77 -1.64 1.67
CA THR A 74 -4.65 -2.55 2.44
C THR A 74 -5.56 -3.34 1.51
N ALA A 75 -6.31 -2.65 0.63
CA ALA A 75 -7.20 -3.31 -0.32
C ALA A 75 -6.41 -4.14 -1.34
N ALA A 76 -5.29 -3.60 -1.84
CA ALA A 76 -4.42 -4.32 -2.76
C ALA A 76 -3.85 -5.60 -2.12
N SER A 77 -3.38 -5.55 -0.87
CA SER A 77 -2.83 -6.72 -0.18
C SER A 77 -3.88 -7.82 0.03
N LEU A 78 -5.10 -7.44 0.43
CA LEU A 78 -6.22 -8.38 0.59
C LEU A 78 -6.69 -8.96 -0.75
N ALA A 79 -6.60 -8.21 -1.84
CA ALA A 79 -6.93 -8.69 -3.17
C ALA A 79 -5.87 -9.68 -3.68
N LEU A 80 -4.58 -9.39 -3.47
CA LEU A 80 -3.48 -10.30 -3.79
C LEU A 80 -3.55 -11.60 -2.97
N GLU A 81 -3.80 -11.50 -1.66
CA GLU A 81 -3.99 -12.67 -0.79
C GLU A 81 -5.15 -13.54 -1.30
N ARG A 82 -6.31 -12.94 -1.62
CA ARG A 82 -7.46 -13.70 -2.16
C ARG A 82 -7.15 -14.34 -3.51
N ALA A 83 -6.45 -13.64 -4.39
CA ALA A 83 -6.17 -14.11 -5.74
C ALA A 83 -5.05 -15.16 -5.80
N PHE A 84 -4.08 -15.12 -4.88
CA PHE A 84 -2.83 -15.88 -5.00
C PHE A 84 -2.35 -16.56 -3.71
N GLY A 85 -2.94 -16.26 -2.56
CA GLY A 85 -2.61 -16.87 -1.26
C GLY A 85 -3.44 -18.12 -0.90
N GLY A 86 -4.45 -18.47 -1.70
CA GLY A 86 -5.40 -19.54 -1.39
C GLY A 86 -4.81 -20.95 -1.22
N ALA A 87 -5.64 -21.90 -0.78
CA ALA A 87 -5.23 -23.27 -0.44
C ALA A 87 -4.52 -24.02 -1.59
N SER A 88 -4.81 -23.68 -2.85
CA SER A 88 -4.15 -24.27 -4.03
C SER A 88 -2.69 -23.86 -4.19
N THR A 89 -2.27 -22.71 -3.64
CA THR A 89 -0.88 -22.24 -3.71
C THR A 89 -0.12 -22.51 -2.42
N ASN A 90 -0.82 -22.66 -1.29
CA ASN A 90 -0.23 -22.73 0.06
C ASN A 90 0.68 -21.53 0.38
N LYS A 91 0.36 -20.36 -0.19
CA LYS A 91 1.14 -19.11 -0.04
C LYS A 91 0.42 -18.03 0.77
N SER A 92 -0.62 -18.37 1.54
CA SER A 92 -1.33 -17.38 2.37
C SER A 92 -0.35 -16.71 3.33
N LEU A 93 -0.28 -15.37 3.37
CA LEU A 93 0.49 -14.64 4.38
C LEU A 93 -0.31 -14.35 5.65
N LEU A 94 -1.61 -14.67 5.64
CA LEU A 94 -2.56 -14.41 6.72
C LEU A 94 -2.99 -15.71 7.42
N ARG A 95 -2.04 -16.64 7.63
CA ARG A 95 -2.32 -17.98 8.22
C ARG A 95 -2.60 -17.93 9.72
N GLN A 96 -1.94 -17.01 10.44
CA GLN A 96 -2.06 -16.89 11.89
C GLN A 96 -2.68 -15.55 12.27
N PHE A 97 -3.80 -15.54 12.98
CA PHE A 97 -4.46 -14.32 13.45
C PHE A 97 -4.67 -13.24 12.35
N PRO A 98 -5.27 -13.59 11.19
CA PRO A 98 -5.37 -12.72 10.02
C PRO A 98 -5.91 -11.31 10.32
N ALA A 99 -6.98 -11.23 11.12
CA ALA A 99 -7.61 -9.97 11.48
C ALA A 99 -6.68 -9.09 12.33
N LEU A 100 -5.97 -9.68 13.30
CA LEU A 100 -5.02 -8.95 14.16
C LEU A 100 -3.80 -8.48 13.36
N GLN A 101 -3.25 -9.35 12.49
CA GLN A 101 -2.15 -8.97 11.60
C GLN A 101 -2.54 -7.78 10.71
N MET A 102 -3.75 -7.77 10.16
CA MET A 102 -4.22 -6.65 9.33
C MET A 102 -4.35 -5.36 10.14
N GLN A 103 -4.92 -5.41 11.35
CA GLN A 103 -5.05 -4.24 12.21
C GLN A 103 -3.68 -3.70 12.65
N LEU A 104 -2.72 -4.57 12.97
CA LEU A 104 -1.36 -4.17 13.31
C LEU A 104 -0.62 -3.59 12.09
N ALA A 105 -0.80 -4.17 10.91
CA ALA A 105 -0.22 -3.60 9.70
C ALA A 105 -0.71 -2.17 9.44
N VAL A 106 -2.04 -1.95 9.46
CA VAL A 106 -2.64 -0.64 9.18
C VAL A 106 -2.30 0.39 10.26
N ASN A 107 -2.43 0.03 11.54
CA ASN A 107 -2.34 1.00 12.64
C ASN A 107 -0.94 1.15 13.22
N TRP A 108 -0.08 0.14 13.10
CA TRP A 108 1.28 0.17 13.64
C TRP A 108 2.32 0.30 12.53
N ALA A 109 2.37 -0.63 11.58
CA ALA A 109 3.41 -0.66 10.55
C ALA A 109 3.29 0.50 9.55
N GLU A 110 2.11 0.69 8.97
CA GLU A 110 1.84 1.64 7.89
C GLU A 110 1.48 3.04 8.39
N SER A 111 1.28 3.18 9.70
CA SER A 111 0.95 4.43 10.36
C SER A 111 2.13 4.89 11.23
N SER A 112 2.27 4.36 12.44
CA SER A 112 3.29 4.82 13.40
C SER A 112 4.72 4.55 12.92
N MET A 113 5.07 3.31 12.58
CA MET A 113 6.41 2.94 12.11
C MET A 113 6.77 3.62 10.80
N PHE A 114 5.83 3.70 9.85
CA PHE A 114 6.03 4.43 8.61
C PHE A 114 6.36 5.92 8.86
N ARG A 115 5.63 6.60 9.76
CA ARG A 115 5.94 8.01 10.11
C ARG A 115 7.34 8.17 10.74
N LEU A 116 7.77 7.21 11.56
CA LEU A 116 9.13 7.21 12.12
C LEU A 116 10.19 7.00 11.04
N GLY A 117 9.93 6.09 10.09
CA GLY A 117 10.76 5.94 8.89
C GLY A 117 10.81 7.22 8.05
N ALA A 118 9.68 7.88 7.81
CA ALA A 118 9.63 9.16 7.09
C ALA A 118 10.36 10.28 7.85
N GLY A 119 10.44 10.21 9.17
CA GLY A 119 11.24 11.10 10.00
C GLY A 119 12.74 11.11 9.66
N HIS A 120 13.23 10.10 8.93
CA HIS A 120 14.62 9.98 8.46
C HIS A 120 14.90 10.70 7.13
N LEU A 121 13.88 11.32 6.51
CA LEU A 121 14.02 12.09 5.27
C LEU A 121 14.79 13.41 5.42
N TYR A 122 15.13 13.81 6.66
CA TYR A 122 15.82 15.08 6.94
C TYR A 122 17.16 15.25 6.22
N ASN A 123 17.81 14.14 5.83
CA ASN A 123 19.09 14.12 5.10
C ASN A 123 18.94 13.73 3.62
N ALA A 124 17.72 13.52 3.13
CA ALA A 124 17.49 13.18 1.74
C ALA A 124 17.63 14.43 0.84
N PRO A 125 18.19 14.29 -0.39
CA PRO A 125 18.30 15.40 -1.34
C PRO A 125 16.94 15.70 -1.99
N LEU A 126 16.01 16.28 -1.22
CA LEU A 126 14.65 16.59 -1.67
C LEU A 126 14.63 17.90 -2.46
N ASN A 127 14.14 17.87 -3.69
CA ASN A 127 13.95 19.09 -4.49
C ASN A 127 12.72 19.89 -4.04
N GLU A 128 12.64 21.16 -4.43
CA GLU A 128 11.54 22.06 -4.04
C GLU A 128 10.16 21.54 -4.46
N THR A 129 10.06 20.95 -5.65
CA THR A 129 8.81 20.40 -6.18
C THR A 129 8.26 19.31 -5.26
N PHE A 130 9.12 18.41 -4.80
CA PHE A 130 8.76 17.36 -3.85
C PHE A 130 8.34 17.96 -2.50
N VAL A 131 9.08 18.94 -1.98
CA VAL A 131 8.72 19.61 -0.72
C VAL A 131 7.35 20.29 -0.82
N LYS A 132 7.08 21.01 -1.92
CA LYS A 132 5.78 21.65 -2.18
C LYS A 132 4.65 20.63 -2.29
N ASP A 133 4.85 19.53 -3.02
CA ASP A 133 3.88 18.42 -3.11
C ASP A 133 3.57 17.80 -1.75
N ARG A 134 4.59 17.58 -0.92
CA ARG A 134 4.41 16.98 0.41
C ARG A 134 3.75 17.92 1.42
N LYS A 135 3.98 19.23 1.32
CA LYS A 135 3.20 20.23 2.07
C LYS A 135 1.72 20.19 1.69
N SER A 136 1.38 20.05 0.41
CA SER A 136 -0.03 19.89 -0.03
C SER A 136 -0.60 18.50 0.31
N PHE A 137 0.24 17.49 0.49
CA PHE A 137 -0.12 16.16 0.95
C PHE A 137 -0.55 16.15 2.42
N MET A 138 0.07 16.99 3.24
CA MET A 138 -0.20 17.09 4.68
C MET A 138 -0.39 18.57 5.08
N PRO A 139 -1.55 19.18 4.76
CA PRO A 139 -1.81 20.56 5.15
C PRO A 139 -1.60 20.75 6.67
N GLY A 140 -0.84 21.78 7.05
CA GLY A 140 -0.50 22.07 8.45
C GLY A 140 0.74 21.37 8.99
N SER A 141 1.42 20.52 8.20
CA SER A 141 2.71 19.93 8.58
C SER A 141 3.90 20.69 7.97
N SER A 142 4.95 20.93 8.76
CA SER A 142 6.23 21.37 8.23
C SER A 142 6.96 20.19 7.55
N PHE A 143 7.43 20.43 6.32
CA PHE A 143 8.15 19.44 5.50
C PHE A 143 9.45 20.04 4.94
N ASP A 144 10.02 21.03 5.62
CA ASP A 144 11.37 21.53 5.36
C ASP A 144 12.42 20.73 6.15
N SER A 145 13.65 20.70 5.64
CA SER A 145 14.75 19.90 6.20
C SER A 145 15.08 20.29 7.65
N GLU A 146 15.07 21.59 7.97
CA GLU A 146 15.39 22.09 9.32
C GLU A 146 14.38 21.62 10.36
N SER A 147 13.08 21.77 10.08
CA SER A 147 12.01 21.27 10.94
C SER A 147 12.09 19.75 11.16
N MET A 148 12.45 18.99 10.12
CA MET A 148 12.64 17.54 10.24
C MET A 148 13.86 17.20 11.09
N LYS A 149 15.00 17.90 10.89
CA LYS A 149 16.22 17.74 11.70
C LYS A 149 15.95 18.01 13.18
N ALA A 150 15.21 19.07 13.50
CA ALA A 150 14.85 19.40 14.88
C ALA A 150 14.02 18.31 15.58
N LYS A 151 13.26 17.51 14.81
CA LYS A 151 12.44 16.39 15.34
C LYS A 151 13.20 15.07 15.46
N VAL A 152 14.46 14.98 15.01
CA VAL A 152 15.25 13.74 15.06
C VAL A 152 15.34 13.13 16.46
N PRO A 153 15.58 13.87 17.55
CA PRO A 153 15.58 13.29 18.91
C PRO A 153 14.25 12.61 19.27
N PHE A 154 13.12 13.22 18.91
CA PHE A 154 11.80 12.63 19.12
C PHE A 154 11.61 11.36 18.28
N VAL A 155 11.93 11.43 16.98
CA VAL A 155 11.84 10.27 16.07
C VAL A 155 12.66 9.09 16.61
N ARG A 156 13.88 9.36 17.09
CA ARG A 156 14.77 8.33 17.67
C ARG A 156 14.19 7.74 18.95
N SER A 157 13.73 8.58 19.87
CA SER A 157 13.10 8.12 21.12
C SER A 157 11.90 7.20 20.86
N GLN A 158 11.02 7.59 19.94
CA GLN A 158 9.86 6.78 19.57
C GLN A 158 10.27 5.50 18.84
N LEU A 159 11.28 5.56 17.97
CA LEU A 159 11.80 4.38 17.29
C LEU A 159 12.38 3.36 18.28
N THR A 160 13.17 3.81 19.26
CA THR A 160 13.69 2.95 20.35
C THR A 160 12.56 2.17 21.02
N ALA A 161 11.45 2.83 21.39
CA ALA A 161 10.32 2.16 22.04
C ALA A 161 9.64 1.10 21.14
N ASN A 162 9.52 1.37 19.83
CA ASN A 162 8.93 0.42 18.89
C ASN A 162 9.86 -0.76 18.60
N LEU A 163 11.17 -0.52 18.50
CA LEU A 163 12.16 -1.59 18.32
C LEU A 163 12.25 -2.47 19.57
N GLU A 164 12.17 -1.90 20.78
CA GLU A 164 12.10 -2.68 22.03
C GLU A 164 10.89 -3.62 22.07
N ALA A 165 9.73 -3.18 21.57
CA ALA A 165 8.55 -4.03 21.49
C ALA A 165 8.74 -5.22 20.54
N ILE A 166 9.37 -5.00 19.38
CA ILE A 166 9.68 -6.08 18.42
C ILE A 166 10.75 -7.01 19.00
N GLU A 167 11.80 -6.45 19.63
CA GLU A 167 12.90 -7.19 20.24
C GLU A 167 12.38 -8.11 21.37
N SER A 168 11.52 -7.59 22.24
CA SER A 168 10.89 -8.34 23.32
C SER A 168 10.01 -9.46 22.78
N HIS A 169 9.19 -9.19 21.77
CA HIS A 169 8.36 -10.21 21.13
C HIS A 169 9.21 -11.34 20.52
N LEU A 170 10.26 -11.00 19.75
CA LEU A 170 11.19 -11.99 19.15
C LEU A 170 12.03 -12.75 20.20
N LYS A 171 12.16 -12.21 21.41
CA LYS A 171 12.79 -12.92 22.53
C LYS A 171 11.86 -13.99 23.12
N GLU A 172 10.56 -13.70 23.19
CA GLU A 172 9.54 -14.61 23.73
C GLU A 172 9.14 -15.69 22.70
N GLN A 173 8.93 -15.27 21.46
CA GLN A 173 8.58 -16.13 20.34
C GLN A 173 9.88 -16.63 19.69
N ASN A 174 10.34 -17.83 20.05
CA ASN A 174 11.61 -18.40 19.61
C ASN A 174 11.57 -18.95 18.16
N GLY A 175 11.29 -18.12 17.16
CA GLY A 175 11.24 -18.52 15.74
C GLY A 175 11.89 -17.50 14.79
N LYS A 176 12.03 -17.88 13.51
CA LYS A 176 12.73 -17.05 12.48
C LYS A 176 11.99 -15.73 12.13
N PHE A 177 10.67 -15.75 12.18
CA PHE A 177 9.75 -14.66 11.83
C PHE A 177 8.83 -14.35 13.01
N LEU A 178 8.04 -13.27 12.96
CA LEU A 178 7.21 -12.80 14.08
C LEU A 178 6.19 -13.83 14.60
N PHE A 179 5.83 -14.85 13.81
CA PHE A 179 4.84 -15.87 14.17
C PHE A 179 5.38 -17.30 13.99
N GLY A 180 6.68 -17.51 14.22
CA GLY A 180 7.33 -18.82 14.08
C GLY A 180 8.26 -18.87 12.88
N ASP A 181 8.33 -20.00 12.19
CA ASP A 181 9.35 -20.23 11.17
C ASP A 181 8.92 -19.89 9.74
N SER A 182 7.68 -19.42 9.56
CA SER A 182 7.16 -19.01 8.25
C SER A 182 6.76 -17.55 8.25
N ILE A 183 7.19 -16.82 7.22
CA ILE A 183 6.87 -15.41 7.02
C ILE A 183 5.35 -15.18 6.97
N GLN A 184 4.88 -14.13 7.63
CA GLN A 184 3.49 -13.70 7.59
C GLN A 184 3.36 -12.26 7.07
N TYR A 185 2.13 -11.79 6.91
CA TYR A 185 1.81 -10.46 6.39
C TYR A 185 2.39 -9.33 7.24
N LEU A 186 2.34 -9.47 8.57
CA LEU A 186 2.88 -8.47 9.48
C LEU A 186 4.41 -8.39 9.41
N ASP A 187 5.11 -9.49 9.11
CA ASP A 187 6.55 -9.46 8.88
C ASP A 187 6.90 -8.50 7.75
N VAL A 188 6.26 -8.67 6.59
CA VAL A 188 6.47 -7.82 5.40
C VAL A 188 6.07 -6.37 5.69
N SER A 189 4.97 -6.18 6.42
CA SER A 189 4.44 -4.85 6.73
C SER A 189 5.36 -4.05 7.65
N LEU A 190 5.85 -4.64 8.76
CA LEU A 190 6.79 -3.98 9.66
C LEU A 190 8.18 -3.84 9.04
N TYR A 191 8.66 -4.86 8.33
CA TYR A 191 9.95 -4.84 7.65
C TYR A 191 10.07 -3.66 6.68
N THR A 192 9.02 -3.35 5.91
CA THR A 192 9.06 -2.35 4.84
C THR A 192 9.56 -0.97 5.28
N PRO A 193 8.95 -0.26 6.26
CA PRO A 193 9.42 1.06 6.67
C PRO A 193 10.83 1.04 7.27
N MET A 194 11.22 -0.01 8.00
CA MET A 194 12.57 -0.11 8.56
C MET A 194 13.62 -0.43 7.50
N ASN A 195 13.29 -1.29 6.54
CA ASN A 195 14.15 -1.57 5.39
C ASN A 195 14.35 -0.32 4.52
N TRP A 196 13.33 0.53 4.40
CA TRP A 196 13.46 1.82 3.73
C TRP A 196 14.52 2.70 4.40
N VAL A 197 14.54 2.73 5.74
CA VAL A 197 15.61 3.40 6.51
C VAL A 197 16.98 2.78 6.22
N GLN A 198 17.13 1.46 6.31
CA GLN A 198 18.43 0.81 6.13
C GLN A 198 18.99 0.89 4.70
N THR A 199 18.15 0.95 3.67
CA THR A 199 18.60 0.77 2.27
C THR A 199 18.59 2.05 1.45
N GLN A 200 17.59 2.92 1.64
CA GLN A 200 17.40 4.13 0.83
C GLN A 200 17.73 5.41 1.59
N LEU A 201 17.28 5.53 2.84
CA LEU A 201 17.49 6.77 3.62
C LEU A 201 18.88 6.81 4.25
N ARG A 202 19.36 5.69 4.80
CA ARG A 202 20.73 5.50 5.31
C ARG A 202 21.14 6.51 6.37
N THR A 203 20.25 6.75 7.32
CA THR A 203 20.42 7.76 8.39
C THR A 203 20.20 7.22 9.80
N GLY A 204 19.90 5.92 9.95
CA GLY A 204 19.59 5.28 11.23
C GLY A 204 20.73 4.43 11.79
N GLU A 205 22.01 4.77 11.53
CA GLU A 205 23.14 3.84 11.70
C GLU A 205 23.23 3.10 13.04
N ASP A 206 22.81 3.71 14.13
CA ASP A 206 22.89 3.16 15.47
C ASP A 206 21.70 2.27 15.89
N LEU A 207 20.55 2.41 15.23
CA LEU A 207 19.33 1.65 15.53
C LEU A 207 18.92 0.71 14.37
N LEU A 208 19.04 1.21 13.14
CA LEU A 208 18.72 0.57 11.87
C LEU A 208 19.90 0.78 10.91
N PRO A 209 21.04 0.08 11.13
CA PRO A 209 22.27 0.25 10.36
C PRO A 209 22.08 0.08 8.86
N THR A 210 22.87 0.80 8.06
CA THR A 210 22.77 0.73 6.59
C THR A 210 23.15 -0.66 6.09
N VAL A 211 22.42 -1.11 5.07
CA VAL A 211 22.67 -2.38 4.38
C VAL A 211 22.57 -2.18 2.88
N SER A 212 23.20 -3.07 2.13
CA SER A 212 23.16 -3.06 0.67
C SER A 212 23.23 -4.46 0.10
N ALA A 213 23.04 -4.61 -1.21
CA ALA A 213 23.26 -5.90 -1.88
C ALA A 213 24.68 -6.44 -1.69
N LYS A 214 25.69 -5.56 -1.54
CA LYS A 214 27.08 -5.95 -1.31
C LYS A 214 27.35 -6.34 0.14
N ASN A 215 26.70 -5.65 1.08
CA ASN A 215 26.80 -5.87 2.51
C ASN A 215 25.39 -6.08 3.10
N PRO A 216 24.77 -7.26 2.90
CA PRO A 216 23.38 -7.49 3.30
C PRO A 216 23.22 -7.77 4.79
N THR A 217 24.32 -8.14 5.45
CA THR A 217 24.39 -8.50 6.88
C THR A 217 25.57 -7.82 7.55
N GLN A 218 25.48 -7.64 8.87
CA GLN A 218 26.57 -7.21 9.73
C GLN A 218 26.54 -8.01 11.04
N ASP A 219 27.51 -7.76 11.92
CA ASP A 219 27.49 -8.30 13.28
C ASP A 219 26.44 -7.56 14.13
N TRP A 220 25.22 -8.13 14.18
CA TRP A 220 24.08 -7.52 14.87
C TRP A 220 24.27 -7.43 16.38
N SER A 221 25.17 -8.21 16.97
CA SER A 221 25.42 -8.21 18.42
C SER A 221 25.97 -6.88 18.96
N LYS A 222 26.45 -6.01 18.05
CA LYS A 222 26.98 -4.68 18.37
C LYS A 222 25.89 -3.61 18.50
N TYR A 223 24.63 -3.94 18.20
CA TYR A 223 23.53 -2.99 18.20
C TYR A 223 22.56 -3.25 19.35
N PRO A 224 21.76 -2.25 19.77
CA PRO A 224 20.82 -2.40 20.89
C PRO A 224 19.71 -3.43 20.67
N PHE A 225 19.33 -3.70 19.41
CA PHE A 225 18.20 -4.56 19.02
C PHE A 225 18.63 -5.71 18.09
N PRO A 226 19.51 -6.62 18.57
CA PRO A 226 20.14 -7.63 17.71
C PRO A 226 19.13 -8.63 17.13
N ARG A 227 18.06 -9.01 17.85
CA ARG A 227 17.06 -9.96 17.33
C ARG A 227 16.22 -9.33 16.24
N THR A 228 15.83 -8.07 16.44
CA THR A 228 15.10 -7.28 15.44
C THR A 228 15.91 -7.18 14.15
N LEU A 229 17.20 -6.86 14.23
CA LEU A 229 18.07 -6.79 13.04
C LEU A 229 18.30 -8.16 12.39
N THR A 230 18.40 -9.22 13.20
CA THR A 230 18.48 -10.60 12.71
C THR A 230 17.20 -11.00 11.96
N TRP A 231 16.04 -10.70 12.52
CA TRP A 231 14.74 -10.92 11.90
C TRP A 231 14.60 -10.11 10.59
N MET A 232 14.97 -8.84 10.58
CA MET A 232 14.99 -8.03 9.35
C MET A 232 15.88 -8.63 8.27
N ALA A 233 17.06 -9.15 8.64
CA ALA A 233 17.95 -9.83 7.71
C ALA A 233 17.32 -11.12 7.16
N ALA A 234 16.63 -11.89 7.99
CA ALA A 234 15.88 -13.09 7.58
C ALA A 234 14.73 -12.76 6.60
N VAL A 235 13.97 -11.70 6.85
CA VAL A 235 12.93 -11.23 5.90
C VAL A 235 13.55 -10.80 4.58
N ARG A 236 14.68 -10.09 4.60
CA ARG A 236 15.39 -9.69 3.39
C ARG A 236 15.88 -10.89 2.58
N GLU A 237 16.54 -11.83 3.24
CA GLU A 237 17.03 -13.06 2.63
C GLU A 237 15.88 -13.83 1.96
N TYR A 238 14.78 -14.01 2.68
CA TYR A 238 13.58 -14.64 2.16
C TYR A 238 13.10 -13.94 0.87
N LEU A 239 12.90 -12.62 0.91
CA LEU A 239 12.40 -11.86 -0.25
C LEU A 239 13.38 -11.88 -1.44
N ALA A 240 14.69 -11.91 -1.19
CA ALA A 240 15.70 -11.99 -2.24
C ALA A 240 15.62 -13.30 -3.04
N GLN A 241 15.21 -14.40 -2.40
CA GLN A 241 15.02 -15.71 -3.05
C GLN A 241 13.77 -15.79 -3.92
N HIS A 242 12.81 -14.87 -3.74
CA HIS A 242 11.50 -14.88 -4.40
C HIS A 242 11.34 -13.77 -5.44
N LYS A 243 12.44 -13.13 -5.84
CA LYS A 243 12.38 -11.91 -6.65
C LYS A 243 11.76 -12.15 -8.02
N ILE A 244 10.70 -11.43 -8.33
CA ILE A 244 10.06 -11.41 -9.65
C ILE A 244 10.35 -10.07 -10.33
N LYS A 245 10.82 -10.12 -11.58
CA LYS A 245 11.06 -8.93 -12.39
C LYS A 245 9.78 -8.54 -13.13
N PRO A 246 9.27 -7.30 -12.98
CA PRO A 246 8.09 -6.88 -13.71
C PRO A 246 8.37 -6.69 -15.20
N VAL A 247 7.34 -6.92 -16.01
CA VAL A 247 7.28 -6.38 -17.37
C VAL A 247 6.84 -4.93 -17.30
N LYS A 248 7.35 -4.05 -18.18
CA LYS A 248 6.94 -2.64 -18.23
C LYS A 248 5.99 -2.40 -19.39
N LEU A 249 4.93 -1.64 -19.12
CA LEU A 249 4.05 -1.06 -20.16
C LEU A 249 4.07 0.47 -20.06
N THR A 250 3.74 1.14 -21.18
CA THR A 250 3.41 2.56 -21.12
C THR A 250 2.08 2.77 -20.39
N ALA A 251 1.80 4.02 -20.01
CA ALA A 251 0.54 4.39 -19.38
C ALA A 251 -0.69 4.02 -20.23
N GLU A 252 -0.60 4.25 -21.54
CA GLU A 252 -1.65 4.02 -22.51
C GLU A 252 -1.90 2.51 -22.69
N GLN A 253 -0.83 1.73 -22.86
CA GLN A 253 -0.92 0.27 -22.96
C GLN A 253 -1.49 -0.35 -21.69
N GLY A 254 -1.04 0.11 -20.51
CA GLY A 254 -1.57 -0.34 -19.23
C GLY A 254 -3.07 -0.05 -19.11
N ALA A 255 -3.49 1.17 -19.47
CA ALA A 255 -4.90 1.56 -19.40
C ALA A 255 -5.76 0.77 -20.39
N GLU A 256 -5.29 0.54 -21.61
CA GLU A 256 -6.00 -0.27 -22.62
C GLU A 256 -6.26 -1.69 -22.11
N VAL A 257 -5.23 -2.34 -21.55
CA VAL A 257 -5.34 -3.69 -20.99
C VAL A 257 -6.34 -3.73 -19.82
N ILE A 258 -6.21 -2.80 -18.88
CA ILE A 258 -7.11 -2.71 -17.71
C ILE A 258 -8.56 -2.54 -18.15
N LEU A 259 -8.83 -1.60 -19.06
CA LEU A 259 -10.19 -1.31 -19.49
C LEU A 259 -10.80 -2.45 -20.30
N LYS A 260 -9.99 -3.16 -21.09
CA LYS A 260 -10.44 -4.38 -21.80
C LYS A 260 -10.80 -5.50 -20.81
N GLN A 261 -9.98 -5.74 -19.79
CA GLN A 261 -10.30 -6.71 -18.73
C GLN A 261 -11.54 -6.29 -17.93
N ALA A 262 -11.65 -4.99 -17.60
CA ALA A 262 -12.80 -4.45 -16.87
C ALA A 262 -14.11 -4.63 -17.65
N GLU A 263 -14.09 -4.41 -18.96
CA GLU A 263 -15.25 -4.60 -19.85
C GLU A 263 -15.72 -6.06 -19.87
N GLN A 264 -14.79 -7.02 -19.74
CA GLN A 264 -15.10 -8.46 -19.72
C GLN A 264 -15.59 -8.95 -18.36
N GLY A 265 -15.07 -8.41 -17.24
CA GLY A 265 -15.30 -8.96 -15.90
C GLY A 265 -16.17 -8.12 -14.95
N SER A 266 -16.29 -6.80 -15.18
CA SER A 266 -16.89 -5.90 -14.17
C SER A 266 -18.36 -6.19 -13.92
N GLN A 267 -19.13 -6.63 -14.91
CA GLN A 267 -20.55 -6.94 -14.71
C GLN A 267 -20.75 -8.09 -13.71
N GLN A 268 -19.97 -9.16 -13.86
CA GLN A 268 -20.03 -10.30 -12.94
C GLN A 268 -19.55 -9.89 -11.55
N ALA A 269 -18.43 -9.17 -11.46
CA ALA A 269 -17.92 -8.66 -10.18
C ALA A 269 -18.93 -7.74 -9.48
N GLU A 270 -19.54 -6.80 -10.21
CA GLU A 270 -20.54 -5.85 -9.69
C GLU A 270 -21.80 -6.58 -9.19
N SER A 271 -22.21 -7.65 -9.87
CA SER A 271 -23.38 -8.46 -9.49
C SER A 271 -23.19 -9.21 -8.18
N ALA A 272 -21.95 -9.62 -7.87
CA ALA A 272 -21.61 -10.33 -6.64
C ALA A 272 -21.48 -9.41 -5.41
N LEU A 273 -21.41 -8.09 -5.62
CA LEU A 273 -21.33 -7.12 -4.53
C LEU A 273 -22.70 -6.85 -3.93
N SER A 274 -22.73 -6.47 -2.65
CA SER A 274 -23.94 -6.05 -1.95
C SER A 274 -23.65 -4.82 -1.10
N ILE A 275 -24.71 -4.10 -0.74
CA ILE A 275 -24.66 -3.01 0.24
C ILE A 275 -25.56 -3.43 1.40
N SER A 276 -24.99 -3.51 2.61
CA SER A 276 -25.80 -3.84 3.79
C SER A 276 -26.69 -2.66 4.17
N LYS A 277 -28.01 -2.88 4.24
CA LYS A 277 -28.96 -1.87 4.75
C LYS A 277 -28.80 -1.62 6.24
N ASP A 278 -28.19 -2.56 6.96
CA ASP A 278 -27.88 -2.44 8.37
C ASP A 278 -26.57 -1.69 8.66
N ASP A 279 -25.86 -1.28 7.61
CA ASP A 279 -24.62 -0.53 7.76
C ASP A 279 -24.82 0.78 8.53
N ALA A 280 -23.85 1.12 9.37
CA ALA A 280 -23.90 2.33 10.19
C ALA A 280 -24.08 3.61 9.36
N LEU A 281 -23.46 3.70 8.19
CA LEU A 281 -23.55 4.89 7.34
C LEU A 281 -24.92 5.00 6.66
N VAL A 282 -25.51 3.86 6.29
CA VAL A 282 -26.88 3.79 5.73
C VAL A 282 -27.90 4.17 6.80
N LYS A 283 -27.79 3.59 8.00
CA LYS A 283 -28.67 3.91 9.15
C LYS A 283 -28.58 5.37 9.58
N ALA A 284 -27.39 5.97 9.49
CA ALA A 284 -27.18 7.38 9.77
C ALA A 284 -27.67 8.32 8.65
N GLY A 285 -28.16 7.78 7.53
CA GLY A 285 -28.64 8.56 6.39
C GLY A 285 -27.54 9.27 5.61
N TRP A 286 -26.27 8.84 5.72
CA TRP A 286 -25.16 9.46 4.98
C TRP A 286 -25.19 9.13 3.48
N PHE A 287 -25.86 8.04 3.13
CA PHE A 287 -26.25 7.68 1.77
C PHE A 287 -27.42 6.66 1.84
N SER A 288 -28.13 6.44 0.73
CA SER A 288 -29.38 5.68 0.68
C SER A 288 -29.22 4.18 0.93
N GLY A 289 -28.00 3.65 0.76
CA GLY A 289 -27.71 2.22 0.81
C GLY A 289 -28.07 1.46 -0.47
N GLU A 290 -28.47 2.18 -1.54
CA GLU A 290 -28.81 1.59 -2.83
C GLU A 290 -27.62 1.65 -3.80
N LYS A 291 -27.48 0.63 -4.65
CA LYS A 291 -26.46 0.65 -5.71
C LYS A 291 -26.74 1.78 -6.71
N GLY A 292 -25.69 2.36 -7.27
CA GLY A 292 -25.76 3.39 -8.30
C GLY A 292 -25.70 4.82 -7.76
N GLN A 293 -25.90 5.04 -6.46
CA GLN A 293 -25.79 6.37 -5.87
C GLN A 293 -24.36 6.91 -6.00
N THR A 294 -24.21 8.16 -6.44
CA THR A 294 -22.90 8.80 -6.51
C THR A 294 -22.38 9.10 -5.10
N VAL A 295 -21.16 8.65 -4.82
CA VAL A 295 -20.46 8.88 -3.56
C VAL A 295 -19.04 9.36 -3.81
N SER A 296 -18.47 10.05 -2.82
CA SER A 296 -17.04 10.30 -2.73
C SER A 296 -16.41 9.42 -1.64
N VAL A 297 -15.26 8.83 -1.94
CA VAL A 297 -14.43 8.05 -1.03
C VAL A 297 -13.10 8.78 -0.85
N THR A 298 -12.79 9.20 0.37
CA THR A 298 -11.66 10.12 0.66
C THR A 298 -10.83 9.62 1.83
N PRO A 299 -9.50 9.57 1.74
CA PRO A 299 -8.66 9.27 2.91
C PRO A 299 -8.86 10.30 4.03
N VAL A 300 -8.87 9.85 5.28
CA VAL A 300 -9.09 10.72 6.44
C VAL A 300 -7.81 11.33 7.02
N ASP A 301 -6.65 10.78 6.67
CA ASP A 301 -5.35 11.19 7.19
C ASP A 301 -4.66 12.17 6.22
N THR A 302 -3.93 11.68 5.21
CA THR A 302 -3.09 12.47 4.31
C THR A 302 -3.58 12.44 2.86
N GLY A 303 -3.17 13.38 2.03
CA GLY A 303 -3.51 13.37 0.60
C GLY A 303 -5.01 13.23 0.33
N ARG A 304 -5.83 13.99 1.06
CA ARG A 304 -7.31 13.92 1.09
C ARG A 304 -7.94 14.42 -0.22
N VAL A 305 -7.71 13.71 -1.32
CA VAL A 305 -8.35 13.96 -2.61
C VAL A 305 -9.46 12.93 -2.79
N PRO A 306 -10.72 13.35 -2.99
CA PRO A 306 -11.83 12.42 -3.14
C PRO A 306 -11.72 11.65 -4.45
N GLN A 307 -11.99 10.34 -4.40
CA GLN A 307 -12.42 9.58 -5.56
C GLN A 307 -13.94 9.60 -5.62
N VAL A 308 -14.50 10.01 -6.75
CA VAL A 308 -15.95 9.97 -7.00
C VAL A 308 -16.30 8.79 -7.90
N GLY A 309 -17.44 8.16 -7.62
CA GLY A 309 -17.98 7.06 -8.41
C GLY A 309 -19.38 6.64 -7.93
N GLN A 310 -19.97 5.68 -8.61
CA GLN A 310 -21.27 5.12 -8.19
C GLN A 310 -21.04 3.98 -7.19
N LEU A 311 -21.68 4.05 -6.02
CA LEU A 311 -21.60 3.00 -5.01
C LEU A 311 -22.19 1.69 -5.54
N VAL A 312 -21.41 0.61 -5.51
CA VAL A 312 -21.87 -0.71 -5.99
C VAL A 312 -21.64 -1.85 -4.99
N GLY A 313 -20.81 -1.62 -3.97
CA GLY A 313 -20.56 -2.60 -2.92
C GLY A 313 -20.11 -1.93 -1.62
N LEU A 314 -20.54 -2.48 -0.50
CA LEU A 314 -20.22 -1.98 0.82
C LEU A 314 -20.41 -3.09 1.87
N ASP A 315 -19.31 -3.55 2.46
CA ASP A 315 -19.27 -4.59 3.51
C ASP A 315 -18.41 -4.14 4.70
N GLY A 316 -18.27 -4.94 5.76
CA GLY A 316 -17.54 -4.52 6.97
C GLY A 316 -16.07 -4.13 6.77
N ALA A 317 -15.45 -4.49 5.65
CA ALA A 317 -14.03 -4.26 5.38
C ALA A 317 -13.77 -3.24 4.25
N SER A 318 -14.68 -3.11 3.29
CA SER A 318 -14.43 -2.40 2.04
C SER A 318 -15.64 -1.63 1.50
N VAL A 319 -15.34 -0.67 0.62
CA VAL A 319 -16.31 0.02 -0.24
C VAL A 319 -15.84 -0.10 -1.68
N THR A 320 -16.76 -0.42 -2.59
CA THR A 320 -16.49 -0.51 -4.03
C THR A 320 -17.36 0.47 -4.78
N ILE A 321 -16.73 1.27 -5.63
CA ILE A 321 -17.40 2.24 -6.50
C ILE A 321 -17.09 1.94 -7.97
N LYS A 322 -18.07 2.18 -8.84
CA LYS A 322 -17.89 2.18 -10.29
C LYS A 322 -17.40 3.56 -10.73
N VAL A 323 -16.21 3.59 -11.29
CA VAL A 323 -15.53 4.80 -11.77
C VAL A 323 -15.66 4.88 -13.27
N LYS A 324 -16.13 6.02 -13.79
CA LYS A 324 -16.18 6.31 -15.23
C LYS A 324 -14.89 6.99 -15.68
N THR A 325 -14.39 6.57 -16.83
CA THR A 325 -13.28 7.21 -17.53
C THR A 325 -13.77 8.33 -18.44
N GLU A 326 -12.87 9.22 -18.87
CA GLU A 326 -13.20 10.27 -19.86
C GLU A 326 -13.71 9.67 -21.19
N GLY A 327 -13.22 8.48 -21.57
CA GLY A 327 -13.63 7.76 -22.78
C GLY A 327 -14.93 6.96 -22.66
N GLY A 328 -15.72 7.17 -21.61
CA GLY A 328 -17.03 6.52 -21.43
C GLY A 328 -17.00 5.07 -20.94
N LYS A 329 -15.82 4.43 -20.89
CA LYS A 329 -15.62 3.13 -20.23
C LYS A 329 -15.68 3.28 -18.70
N SER A 330 -15.84 2.17 -17.98
CA SER A 330 -15.83 2.16 -16.52
C SER A 330 -15.04 0.98 -15.96
N LEU A 331 -14.57 1.13 -14.73
CA LEU A 331 -13.96 0.06 -13.94
C LEU A 331 -14.47 0.10 -12.50
N LEU A 332 -14.32 -1.00 -11.78
CA LEU A 332 -14.60 -1.03 -10.34
C LEU A 332 -13.35 -0.64 -9.56
N ALA A 333 -13.51 0.24 -8.57
CA ALA A 333 -12.45 0.64 -7.65
C ALA A 333 -12.86 0.29 -6.21
N THR A 334 -12.10 -0.59 -5.59
CA THR A 334 -12.30 -1.04 -4.21
C THR A 334 -11.33 -0.32 -3.27
N PHE A 335 -11.86 0.22 -2.19
CA PHE A 335 -11.11 0.90 -1.12
C PHE A 335 -11.32 0.14 0.18
N PRO A 336 -10.35 0.15 1.10
CA PRO A 336 -10.62 -0.28 2.47
C PRO A 336 -11.58 0.73 3.12
N ARG A 337 -12.40 0.27 4.06
CA ARG A 337 -13.20 1.19 4.89
C ARG A 337 -12.36 1.93 5.92
N ILE A 338 -11.40 1.23 6.52
CA ILE A 338 -10.55 1.81 7.55
C ILE A 338 -9.79 3.00 6.97
N ASN A 339 -9.80 4.13 7.66
CA ASN A 339 -9.17 5.39 7.24
C ASN A 339 -9.74 6.06 5.98
N PHE A 340 -10.96 5.72 5.57
CA PHE A 340 -11.67 6.41 4.48
C PHE A 340 -13.03 6.93 4.93
N ASP A 341 -13.33 8.18 4.55
CA ASP A 341 -14.65 8.78 4.67
C ASP A 341 -15.44 8.52 3.39
N ILE A 342 -16.71 8.14 3.53
CA ILE A 342 -17.63 7.83 2.44
C ILE A 342 -18.84 8.74 2.58
N ARG A 343 -19.08 9.58 1.58
CA ARG A 343 -20.17 10.56 1.59
C ARG A 343 -20.97 10.51 0.30
N ALA A 344 -22.29 10.65 0.40
CA ALA A 344 -23.09 10.99 -0.77
C ALA A 344 -22.55 12.26 -1.41
N GLN A 345 -22.45 12.25 -2.73
CA GLN A 345 -22.35 13.46 -3.53
C GLN A 345 -23.76 13.77 -3.95
N ASP A 346 -24.37 14.79 -3.36
CA ASP A 346 -25.62 15.31 -3.88
C ASP A 346 -25.39 15.65 -5.34
N SER A 347 -26.24 15.11 -6.22
CA SER A 347 -26.27 15.57 -7.60
C SER A 347 -26.49 17.07 -7.49
N ALA A 348 -25.50 17.89 -7.86
CA ALA A 348 -25.70 19.32 -7.97
C ALA A 348 -27.01 19.49 -8.72
N LYS A 349 -28.00 20.12 -8.07
CA LYS A 349 -29.23 20.52 -8.75
C LYS A 349 -28.77 21.33 -9.95
N LEU A 350 -28.82 20.70 -11.13
CA LEU A 350 -28.54 21.31 -12.42
C LEU A 350 -29.48 22.50 -12.64
#